data_AF-G3ULE2-F1
#
_entry.id   AF-G3ULE2-F1
#
_cell.length_a   1.000
_cell.length_b   1.000
_cell.length_c   1.000
_cell.angle_alpha   90.00
_cell.angle_beta   90.00
_cell.angle_gamma   90.00
#
_symmetry.space_group_name_H-M   'P 1'
#
loop_
_entity.id
_entity.type
_entity.pdbx_description
1 polymer ?
#
loop_
_entity_poly.entity_id
_entity_poly.type
_entity_poly.pdbx_seq_one_letter_code
_entity_poly.pdbx_strand_id
1 'polypeptide(L)'
;MSPDVPLLNDYKQDFFLKRFPQTVLGGPRLKLGFCAPPYIYVNQIILFLMPWVLGGIGTLLYQLGILEDYHTAALSGGLMLFAAFVIQCTSVYARNKSVTVERMLTTDVLAEEDEHEFTSCAGAETIKFLIPGKKYIANTVFHSVLAGVMCGLGTWYLLPNRITLLYGSVGGTALLFVFGWMTLCIGEYSLIVNTATETATFQTQDTYEITPLMRPLYIFFFVSVDLAHR
;
A
#
# COMPACT_ATOMS: atom_id res chain seq x y z
N MET A 1 -35.99 -29.52 13.87
CA MET A 1 -34.69 -29.57 13.16
C MET A 1 -34.51 -28.22 12.51
N SER A 2 -33.62 -27.37 13.02
CA SER A 2 -33.24 -26.15 12.31
C SER A 2 -32.58 -26.61 11.01
N PRO A 3 -32.97 -26.10 9.83
CA PRO A 3 -32.29 -26.48 8.60
C PRO A 3 -30.81 -26.16 8.77
N ASP A 4 -29.94 -27.07 8.32
CA ASP A 4 -28.49 -26.89 8.30
C ASP A 4 -28.17 -25.71 7.37
N VAL A 5 -28.26 -24.50 7.91
CA VAL A 5 -27.91 -23.28 7.18
C VAL A 5 -26.40 -23.36 6.99
N PRO A 6 -25.90 -23.49 5.74
CA PRO A 6 -24.47 -23.56 5.51
C PRO A 6 -23.80 -22.31 6.08
N LEU A 7 -22.69 -22.51 6.78
CA LEU A 7 -21.91 -21.44 7.43
C LEU A 7 -21.56 -20.32 6.43
N LEU A 8 -21.31 -20.72 5.18
CA LEU A 8 -21.15 -19.86 4.00
C LEU A 8 -22.35 -20.08 3.06
N ASN A 9 -23.24 -19.10 3.02
CA ASN A 9 -24.22 -18.95 1.94
C ASN A 9 -23.54 -18.29 0.72
N ASP A 10 -24.06 -18.44 -0.50
CA ASP A 10 -23.46 -17.92 -1.74
C ASP A 10 -23.13 -16.42 -1.64
N TYR A 11 -24.04 -15.65 -1.01
CA TYR A 11 -23.83 -14.24 -0.70
C TYR A 11 -22.61 -13.99 0.23
N LYS A 12 -22.48 -14.77 1.30
CA LYS A 12 -21.35 -14.67 2.25
C LYS A 12 -20.04 -15.08 1.60
N GLN A 13 -20.08 -16.06 0.70
CA GLN A 13 -18.92 -16.54 -0.04
C GLN A 13 -18.40 -15.47 -1.01
N ASP A 14 -19.27 -14.80 -1.75
CA ASP A 14 -18.83 -13.74 -2.66
C ASP A 14 -18.23 -12.54 -1.89
N PHE A 15 -18.84 -12.19 -0.75
CA PHE A 15 -18.28 -11.19 0.17
C PHE A 15 -16.90 -11.60 0.72
N PHE A 16 -16.75 -12.85 1.14
CA PHE A 16 -15.47 -13.38 1.62
C PHE A 16 -14.40 -13.33 0.51
N LEU A 17 -14.74 -13.74 -0.71
CA LEU A 17 -13.82 -13.72 -1.84
C LEU A 17 -13.39 -12.31 -2.26
N LYS A 18 -14.23 -11.29 -2.03
CA LYS A 18 -13.85 -9.88 -2.23
C LYS A 18 -12.89 -9.39 -1.15
N ARG A 19 -13.14 -9.72 0.11
CA ARG A 19 -12.41 -9.17 1.27
C ARG A 19 -11.15 -9.94 1.65
N PHE A 20 -11.11 -11.26 1.48
CA PHE A 20 -9.95 -12.07 1.83
C PHE A 20 -8.65 -11.60 1.16
N PRO A 21 -8.57 -11.43 -0.18
CA PRO A 21 -7.34 -10.94 -0.80
C PRO A 21 -7.00 -9.51 -0.37
N GLN A 22 -8.01 -8.67 -0.14
CA GLN A 22 -7.85 -7.31 0.33
C GLN A 22 -7.23 -7.25 1.74
N THR A 23 -7.65 -8.15 2.63
CA THR A 23 -7.11 -8.27 3.99
C THR A 23 -5.68 -8.80 3.97
N VAL A 24 -5.42 -9.86 3.20
CA VAL A 24 -4.11 -10.51 3.10
C VAL A 24 -3.06 -9.57 2.50
N LEU A 25 -3.40 -8.86 1.42
CA LEU A 25 -2.51 -7.89 0.77
C LEU A 25 -2.58 -6.50 1.41
N GLY A 26 -3.41 -6.32 2.43
CA GLY A 26 -3.49 -5.11 3.22
C GLY A 26 -4.07 -3.88 2.53
N GLY A 27 -4.83 -4.04 1.45
CA GLY A 27 -5.44 -2.91 0.76
C GLY A 27 -5.96 -3.16 -0.66
N PRO A 28 -5.19 -3.76 -1.59
CA PRO A 28 -5.59 -3.91 -2.99
C PRO A 28 -6.93 -4.64 -3.17
N ARG A 29 -7.85 -4.06 -3.96
CA ARG A 29 -9.20 -4.61 -4.18
C ARG A 29 -9.22 -5.44 -5.47
N LEU A 30 -8.69 -6.66 -5.41
CA LEU A 30 -8.54 -7.55 -6.57
C LEU A 30 -9.86 -8.11 -7.14
N LYS A 31 -10.96 -8.04 -6.37
CA LYS A 31 -12.30 -8.37 -6.86
C LYS A 31 -13.24 -7.24 -6.46
N LEU A 32 -13.68 -6.47 -7.45
CA LEU A 32 -14.66 -5.41 -7.25
C LEU A 32 -16.05 -6.04 -7.48
N GLY A 33 -17.04 -5.64 -6.69
CA GLY A 33 -18.39 -6.22 -6.74
C GLY A 33 -19.19 -5.90 -8.00
N PHE A 34 -18.61 -5.11 -8.90
CA PHE A 34 -19.18 -4.61 -10.15
C PHE A 34 -18.15 -4.72 -11.28
N CYS A 35 -18.58 -4.59 -12.54
CA CYS A 35 -17.70 -4.69 -13.72
C CYS A 35 -16.76 -3.49 -13.83
N ALA A 36 -15.70 -3.48 -13.04
CA ALA A 36 -14.66 -2.47 -13.10
C ALA A 36 -13.76 -2.69 -14.34
N PRO A 37 -13.40 -1.63 -15.08
CA PRO A 37 -12.47 -1.74 -16.18
C PRO A 37 -11.11 -2.36 -15.79
N PRO A 38 -10.48 -3.15 -16.67
CA PRO A 38 -9.28 -3.91 -16.35
C PRO A 38 -8.09 -3.04 -15.92
N TYR A 39 -8.01 -1.79 -16.39
CA TYR A 39 -6.93 -0.86 -16.05
C TYR A 39 -6.86 -0.51 -14.55
N ILE A 40 -7.96 -0.63 -13.81
CA ILE A 40 -8.00 -0.32 -12.37
C ILE A 40 -7.20 -1.36 -11.58
N TYR A 41 -7.42 -2.63 -11.89
CA TYR A 41 -6.67 -3.72 -11.27
C TYR A 41 -5.18 -3.62 -11.60
N VAL A 42 -4.85 -3.28 -12.85
CA VAL A 42 -3.46 -3.05 -13.27
C VAL A 42 -2.84 -1.91 -12.47
N ASN A 43 -3.52 -0.78 -12.34
CA ASN A 43 -3.01 0.37 -11.58
C ASN A 43 -2.83 0.03 -10.09
N GLN A 44 -3.74 -0.75 -9.48
CA GLN A 44 -3.58 -1.23 -8.10
C GLN A 44 -2.36 -2.12 -7.93
N ILE A 45 -2.13 -3.05 -8.86
CA ILE A 45 -0.95 -3.92 -8.84
C ILE A 45 0.34 -3.11 -9.01
N ILE A 46 0.35 -2.13 -9.93
CA ILE A 46 1.49 -1.24 -10.13
C ILE A 46 1.81 -0.47 -8.85
N LEU A 47 0.81 0.16 -8.22
CA LEU A 47 1.02 0.89 -6.96
C LEU A 47 1.48 -0.02 -5.82
N PHE A 48 0.99 -1.26 -5.77
CA PHE A 48 1.40 -2.23 -4.76
C PHE A 48 2.85 -2.71 -4.94
N LEU A 49 3.27 -2.98 -6.19
CA LEU A 49 4.62 -3.49 -6.48
C LEU A 49 5.67 -2.39 -6.62
N MET A 50 5.26 -1.13 -6.67
CA MET A 50 6.15 0.01 -6.81
C MET A 50 7.31 0.03 -5.78
N PRO A 51 7.10 -0.17 -4.46
CA PRO A 51 8.20 -0.19 -3.50
C PRO A 51 9.21 -1.31 -3.80
N TRP A 52 8.72 -2.47 -4.23
CA TRP A 52 9.57 -3.60 -4.62
C TRP A 52 10.40 -3.29 -5.87
N VAL A 53 9.83 -2.62 -6.87
CA VAL A 53 10.58 -2.22 -8.06
C VAL A 53 11.67 -1.20 -7.72
N LEU A 54 11.31 -0.14 -6.99
CA LEU A 54 12.25 0.94 -6.64
C LEU A 54 13.35 0.45 -5.68
N GLY A 55 12.99 -0.34 -4.67
CA GLY A 55 13.94 -1.00 -3.78
C GLY A 55 14.76 -2.10 -4.46
N GLY A 56 14.16 -2.81 -5.41
CA GLY A 56 14.82 -3.82 -6.25
C GLY A 56 15.93 -3.22 -7.10
N ILE A 57 15.74 -2.02 -7.67
CA ILE A 57 16.81 -1.30 -8.38
C ILE A 57 18.01 -1.08 -7.46
N GLY A 58 17.79 -0.59 -6.23
CA GLY A 58 18.86 -0.41 -5.24
C GLY A 58 19.55 -1.73 -4.89
N THR A 59 18.78 -2.80 -4.69
CA THR A 59 19.28 -4.14 -4.38
C THR A 59 20.11 -4.72 -5.53
N LEU A 60 19.72 -4.50 -6.78
CA LEU A 60 20.45 -4.96 -7.96
C LEU A 60 21.77 -4.21 -8.13
N LEU A 61 21.77 -2.87 -7.97
CA LEU A 61 22.98 -2.07 -8.04
C LEU A 61 24.00 -2.46 -6.96
N TYR A 62 23.51 -2.83 -5.77
CA TYR A 62 24.33 -3.41 -4.71
C TYR A 62 24.98 -4.72 -5.14
N GLN A 63 24.19 -5.66 -5.66
CA GLN A 63 24.66 -6.99 -6.07
C GLN A 63 25.65 -6.93 -7.25
N LEU A 64 25.54 -5.91 -8.11
CA LEU A 64 26.49 -5.65 -9.19
C LEU A 64 27.79 -4.98 -8.71
N GLY A 65 27.91 -4.64 -7.42
CA GLY A 65 29.09 -3.97 -6.85
C GLY A 65 29.25 -2.52 -7.33
N ILE A 66 28.19 -1.92 -7.86
CA ILE A 66 28.22 -0.54 -8.38
C ILE A 66 28.12 0.47 -7.22
N LEU A 67 27.38 0.11 -6.17
CA LEU A 67 26.98 1.03 -5.12
C LEU A 67 27.06 0.35 -3.75
N GLU A 68 27.56 1.05 -2.73
CA GLU A 68 27.69 0.53 -1.36
C GLU A 68 26.34 0.47 -0.63
N ASP A 69 26.26 -0.31 0.45
CA ASP A 69 25.07 -0.53 1.27
C ASP A 69 24.28 0.75 1.57
N TYR A 70 24.92 1.79 2.11
CA TYR A 70 24.24 3.02 2.52
C TYR A 70 23.74 3.84 1.32
N HIS A 71 24.50 3.87 0.24
CA HIS A 71 24.13 4.58 -0.97
C HIS A 71 22.94 3.90 -1.67
N THR A 72 22.83 2.58 -1.60
CA THR A 72 21.69 1.84 -2.16
C THR A 72 20.40 2.12 -1.41
N ALA A 73 20.47 2.24 -0.09
CA ALA A 73 19.36 2.59 0.78
C ALA A 73 18.90 4.04 0.55
N ALA A 74 19.86 4.96 0.41
CA ALA A 74 19.57 6.36 0.10
C ALA A 74 18.92 6.51 -1.30
N LEU A 75 19.41 5.75 -2.28
CA LEU A 75 18.85 5.76 -3.64
C LEU A 75 17.42 5.21 -3.67
N SER A 76 17.17 4.04 -3.10
CA SER A 76 15.83 3.44 -3.10
C SER A 76 14.83 4.28 -2.30
N GLY A 77 15.23 4.75 -1.12
CA GLY A 77 14.42 5.65 -0.31
C GLY A 77 14.14 6.98 -1.00
N GLY A 78 15.12 7.55 -1.68
CA GLY A 78 14.96 8.78 -2.48
C GLY A 78 14.02 8.61 -3.66
N LEU A 79 14.15 7.50 -4.41
CA LEU A 79 13.24 7.16 -5.50
C LEU A 79 11.80 6.97 -4.99
N MET A 80 11.63 6.27 -3.87
CA MET A 80 10.34 6.04 -3.27
C MET A 80 9.71 7.35 -2.76
N LEU A 81 10.48 8.20 -2.09
CA LEU A 81 10.02 9.52 -1.64
C LEU A 81 9.53 10.36 -2.80
N PHE A 82 10.34 10.45 -3.87
CA PHE A 82 9.99 11.22 -5.05
C PHE A 82 8.69 10.70 -5.68
N ALA A 83 8.58 9.39 -5.86
CA ALA A 83 7.45 8.82 -6.54
C ALA A 83 6.18 8.82 -5.67
N ALA A 84 6.29 8.62 -4.35
CA ALA A 84 5.20 8.85 -3.40
C ALA A 84 4.72 10.30 -3.44
N PHE A 85 5.65 11.27 -3.48
CA PHE A 85 5.31 12.68 -3.60
C PHE A 85 4.57 12.99 -4.91
N VAL A 86 5.01 12.45 -6.04
CA VAL A 86 4.32 12.60 -7.34
C VAL A 86 2.89 12.05 -7.29
N ILE A 87 2.72 10.85 -6.71
CA ILE A 87 1.41 10.21 -6.57
C ILE A 87 0.48 11.08 -5.70
N GLN A 88 0.99 11.53 -4.57
CA GLN A 88 0.25 12.37 -3.64
C GLN A 88 -0.08 13.77 -4.22
N CYS A 89 0.83 14.39 -4.97
CA CYS A 89 0.54 15.64 -5.68
C CYS A 89 -0.54 15.44 -6.75
N THR A 90 -0.51 14.30 -7.44
CA THR A 90 -1.53 13.94 -8.44
C THR A 90 -2.90 13.75 -7.79
N SER A 91 -2.97 13.14 -6.60
CA SER A 91 -4.23 12.97 -5.86
C SER A 91 -4.80 14.32 -5.40
N VAL A 92 -3.95 15.23 -4.89
CA VAL A 92 -4.35 16.59 -4.50
C VAL A 92 -4.84 17.39 -5.72
N TYR A 93 -4.14 17.30 -6.85
CA TYR A 93 -4.54 17.96 -8.08
C TYR A 93 -5.90 17.45 -8.61
N ALA A 94 -6.08 16.11 -8.63
CA ALA A 94 -7.33 15.48 -9.04
C ALA A 94 -8.50 15.91 -8.14
N ARG A 95 -8.29 15.98 -6.82
CA ARG A 95 -9.29 16.44 -5.85
C ARG A 95 -9.71 17.90 -6.10
N ASN A 96 -8.76 18.79 -6.36
CA ASN A 96 -9.09 20.19 -6.64
C ASN A 96 -9.94 20.35 -7.90
N LYS A 97 -9.74 19.46 -8.89
CA LYS A 97 -10.52 19.43 -10.13
C LYS A 97 -11.89 18.77 -9.95
N SER A 98 -12.02 17.76 -9.08
CA SER A 98 -13.28 17.05 -8.82
C SER A 98 -14.20 17.79 -7.85
N VAL A 99 -13.67 18.52 -6.85
CA VAL A 99 -14.46 19.31 -5.90
C VAL A 99 -15.28 20.40 -6.60
N THR A 100 -14.82 20.88 -7.76
CA THR A 100 -15.61 21.81 -8.60
C THR A 100 -16.85 21.13 -9.22
N VAL A 101 -16.82 19.81 -9.38
CA VAL A 101 -17.88 18.98 -10.00
C VAL A 101 -18.78 18.32 -8.96
N GLU A 102 -18.23 17.90 -7.81
CA GLU A 102 -18.91 17.09 -6.79
C GLU A 102 -19.79 17.91 -5.82
N ARG A 103 -19.57 19.23 -5.70
CA ARG A 103 -20.38 20.11 -4.83
C ARG A 103 -21.86 20.21 -5.25
N MET A 104 -22.26 19.56 -6.35
CA MET A 104 -23.65 19.44 -6.77
C MET A 104 -24.34 18.10 -6.43
N LEU A 105 -23.66 17.04 -5.94
CA LEU A 105 -24.28 15.70 -5.98
C LEU A 105 -24.21 14.79 -4.73
N THR A 106 -23.43 15.06 -3.70
CA THR A 106 -23.24 14.06 -2.61
C THR A 106 -23.95 14.44 -1.30
N THR A 107 -25.16 13.92 -1.10
CA THR A 107 -25.87 13.89 0.19
C THR A 107 -26.30 12.46 0.54
N ASP A 108 -25.36 11.51 0.67
CA ASP A 108 -25.59 10.33 1.53
C ASP A 108 -24.31 9.54 1.79
N VAL A 109 -24.12 9.11 3.04
CA VAL A 109 -22.89 8.46 3.56
C VAL A 109 -23.02 6.93 3.59
N LEU A 110 -24.22 6.39 3.31
CA LEU A 110 -24.50 4.94 3.32
C LEU A 110 -24.47 4.28 1.93
N ALA A 111 -24.15 5.04 0.88
CA ALA A 111 -24.14 4.59 -0.52
C ALA A 111 -22.72 4.27 -1.06
N GLU A 112 -21.76 3.93 -0.19
CA GLU A 112 -20.35 3.69 -0.58
C GLU A 112 -20.11 2.38 -1.38
N GLU A 113 -21.16 1.60 -1.65
CA GLU A 113 -21.13 0.47 -2.60
C GLU A 113 -21.66 0.82 -4.00
N ASP A 114 -21.94 2.10 -4.29
CA ASP A 114 -22.45 2.49 -5.60
C ASP A 114 -21.37 2.47 -6.70
N GLU A 115 -21.80 1.96 -7.86
CA GLU A 115 -21.05 1.77 -9.09
C GLU A 115 -20.27 3.04 -9.46
N HIS A 116 -18.94 2.98 -9.38
CA HIS A 116 -18.11 4.09 -9.83
C HIS A 116 -18.05 4.07 -11.36
N GLU A 117 -18.63 5.08 -12.01
CA GLU A 117 -18.46 5.28 -13.44
C GLU A 117 -17.04 5.78 -13.74
N PHE A 118 -16.18 4.87 -14.20
CA PHE A 118 -14.81 5.21 -14.57
C PHE A 118 -14.76 5.74 -16.00
N THR A 119 -14.47 7.03 -16.14
CA THR A 119 -14.43 7.71 -17.45
C THR A 119 -13.12 7.51 -18.21
N SER A 120 -11.99 7.29 -17.51
CA SER A 120 -10.66 7.08 -18.12
C SER A 120 -9.63 6.53 -17.12
N CYS A 121 -8.55 5.94 -17.62
CA CYS A 121 -7.42 5.40 -16.83
C CYS A 121 -6.78 6.44 -15.89
N ALA A 122 -6.75 7.72 -16.29
CA ALA A 122 -6.23 8.84 -15.49
C ALA A 122 -7.33 9.89 -15.18
N GLY A 123 -8.60 9.48 -15.26
CA GLY A 123 -9.72 10.35 -14.86
C GLY A 123 -9.62 10.71 -13.37
N ALA A 124 -10.13 11.89 -13.00
CA ALA A 124 -10.13 12.34 -11.61
C ALA A 124 -10.83 11.34 -10.68
N GLU A 125 -11.91 10.70 -11.15
CA GLU A 125 -12.63 9.65 -10.42
C GLU A 125 -11.78 8.39 -10.20
N THR A 126 -11.03 7.95 -11.21
CA THR A 126 -10.11 6.79 -11.09
C THR A 126 -8.99 7.09 -10.11
N ILE A 127 -8.42 8.31 -10.16
CA ILE A 127 -7.36 8.73 -9.25
C ILE A 127 -7.88 8.83 -7.82
N LYS A 128 -9.08 9.37 -7.62
CA LYS A 128 -9.72 9.48 -6.30
C LYS A 128 -10.07 8.11 -5.71
N PHE A 129 -10.56 7.19 -6.53
CA PHE A 129 -10.84 5.81 -6.13
C PHE A 129 -9.56 5.06 -5.74
N LEU A 130 -8.50 5.24 -6.52
CA LEU A 130 -7.24 4.52 -6.33
C LEU A 130 -6.40 5.11 -5.20
N ILE A 131 -6.37 6.44 -5.06
CA ILE A 131 -5.65 7.18 -4.02
C ILE A 131 -6.64 8.18 -3.41
N PRO A 132 -7.44 7.75 -2.43
CA PRO A 132 -8.25 8.67 -1.63
C PRO A 132 -7.28 9.57 -0.86
N GLY A 133 -6.97 10.74 -1.43
CA GLY A 133 -5.94 11.64 -0.93
C GLY A 133 -6.12 12.00 0.54
N LYS A 134 -5.02 12.31 1.22
CA LYS A 134 -5.00 12.63 2.66
C LYS A 134 -5.73 13.94 2.95
N LYS A 135 -6.40 14.02 4.10
CA LYS A 135 -7.20 15.19 4.51
C LYS A 135 -6.34 16.43 4.69
N TYR A 136 -5.13 16.26 5.23
CA TYR A 136 -4.19 17.34 5.50
C TYR A 136 -2.95 17.27 4.57
N ILE A 137 -2.54 18.42 4.05
CA ILE A 137 -1.30 18.54 3.25
C ILE A 137 -0.07 18.13 4.08
N ALA A 138 -0.07 18.45 5.37
CA ALA A 138 1.00 18.03 6.29
C ALA A 138 1.12 16.50 6.34
N ASN A 139 -0.01 15.79 6.45
CA ASN A 139 -0.03 14.32 6.41
C ASN A 139 0.47 13.81 5.06
N THR A 140 0.07 14.45 3.96
CA THR A 140 0.53 14.09 2.61
C THR A 140 2.06 14.07 2.50
N VAL A 141 2.71 15.12 3.01
CA VAL A 141 4.18 15.22 3.06
C VAL A 141 4.76 14.18 4.02
N PHE A 142 4.19 14.06 5.22
CA PHE A 142 4.66 13.13 6.24
C PHE A 142 4.62 11.68 5.76
N HIS A 143 3.51 11.22 5.18
CA HIS A 143 3.36 9.88 4.63
C HIS A 143 4.36 9.62 3.48
N SER A 144 4.63 10.61 2.63
CA SER A 144 5.61 10.48 1.54
C SER A 144 7.04 10.35 2.05
N VAL A 145 7.40 11.13 3.07
CA VAL A 145 8.71 11.04 3.73
C VAL A 145 8.84 9.69 4.44
N LEU A 146 7.81 9.27 5.17
CA LEU A 146 7.81 8.00 5.87
C LEU A 146 7.93 6.81 4.92
N ALA A 147 7.27 6.86 3.76
CA ALA A 147 7.41 5.88 2.69
C ALA A 147 8.85 5.83 2.14
N GLY A 148 9.47 6.98 1.90
CA GLY A 148 10.89 7.02 1.53
C GLY A 148 11.80 6.37 2.57
N VAL A 149 11.61 6.70 3.85
CA VAL A 149 12.38 6.15 4.96
C VAL A 149 12.17 4.64 5.11
N MET A 150 10.93 4.17 5.01
CA MET A 150 10.58 2.75 5.05
C MET A 150 11.24 1.98 3.92
N CYS A 151 11.12 2.44 2.68
CA CYS A 151 11.70 1.77 1.53
C CYS A 151 13.23 1.75 1.60
N GLY A 152 13.87 2.86 2.03
CA GLY A 152 15.32 2.92 2.20
C GLY A 152 15.83 1.97 3.28
N LEU A 153 15.24 2.02 4.48
CA LEU A 153 15.58 1.12 5.58
C LEU A 153 15.27 -0.35 5.25
N GLY A 154 14.15 -0.59 4.57
CA GLY A 154 13.75 -1.90 4.10
C GLY A 154 14.74 -2.48 3.07
N THR A 155 15.20 -1.66 2.13
CA THR A 155 16.24 -2.05 1.15
C THR A 155 17.53 -2.45 1.87
N TRP A 156 17.99 -1.63 2.81
CA TRP A 156 19.20 -1.90 3.58
C TRP A 156 19.09 -3.18 4.42
N TYR A 157 17.96 -3.36 5.09
CA TYR A 157 17.69 -4.51 5.95
C TYR A 157 17.57 -5.82 5.14
N LEU A 158 16.97 -5.76 3.95
CA LEU A 158 16.72 -6.93 3.10
C LEU A 158 17.82 -7.23 2.08
N LEU A 159 19.01 -6.61 2.18
CA LEU A 159 20.11 -6.93 1.27
C LEU A 159 20.46 -8.43 1.35
N PRO A 160 20.47 -9.18 0.22
CA PRO A 160 20.66 -10.63 0.25
C PRO A 160 21.97 -11.07 0.91
N ASN A 161 23.04 -10.29 0.79
CA ASN A 161 24.33 -10.60 1.43
C ASN A 161 24.23 -10.55 2.96
N ARG A 162 23.47 -9.59 3.50
CA ARG A 162 23.24 -9.48 4.95
C ARG A 162 22.35 -10.61 5.45
N ILE A 163 21.26 -10.91 4.74
CA ILE A 163 20.38 -12.03 5.10
C ILE A 163 21.15 -13.38 5.04
N THR A 164 21.95 -13.61 4.00
CA THR A 164 22.74 -14.84 3.85
C THR A 164 23.75 -15.00 4.97
N LEU A 165 24.39 -13.91 5.39
CA LEU A 165 25.34 -13.91 6.51
C LEU A 165 24.66 -14.33 7.83
N LEU A 166 23.41 -13.92 8.05
CA LEU A 166 22.66 -14.29 9.25
C LEU A 166 22.15 -15.74 9.25
N TYR A 167 21.55 -16.19 8.15
CA TYR A 167 20.81 -17.46 8.12
C TYR A 167 21.57 -18.63 7.51
N GLY A 168 22.76 -18.39 6.93
CA GLY A 168 23.67 -19.42 6.42
C GLY A 168 23.14 -20.30 5.29
N SER A 169 21.92 -20.04 4.79
CA SER A 169 21.31 -20.80 3.71
C SER A 169 20.76 -19.88 2.61
N VAL A 170 21.04 -20.25 1.36
CA VAL A 170 20.55 -19.53 0.17
C VAL A 170 19.03 -19.64 0.07
N GLY A 171 18.47 -20.82 0.38
CA GLY A 171 17.01 -21.04 0.36
C GLY A 171 16.26 -20.20 1.38
N GLY A 172 16.75 -20.14 2.63
CA GLY A 172 16.17 -19.28 3.67
C GLY A 172 16.26 -17.80 3.31
N THR A 173 17.38 -17.39 2.70
CA THR A 173 17.56 -16.01 2.23
C THR A 173 16.54 -15.61 1.17
N ALA A 174 16.31 -16.47 0.17
CA ALA A 174 15.32 -16.19 -0.87
C ALA A 174 13.90 -16.04 -0.29
N LEU A 175 13.51 -16.91 0.65
CA LEU A 175 12.20 -16.83 1.30
C LEU A 175 12.06 -15.54 2.12
N LEU A 176 13.05 -15.21 2.96
CA LEU A 176 13.03 -13.99 3.77
C LEU A 176 13.05 -12.72 2.91
N PHE A 177 13.76 -12.74 1.79
CA PHE A 177 13.76 -11.65 0.83
C PHE A 177 12.36 -11.43 0.24
N VAL A 178 11.72 -12.48 -0.27
CA VAL A 178 10.38 -12.39 -0.88
C VAL A 178 9.33 -11.95 0.15
N PHE A 179 9.26 -12.62 1.30
CA PHE A 179 8.27 -12.28 2.34
C PHE A 179 8.55 -10.92 2.99
N GLY A 180 9.82 -10.55 3.14
CA GLY A 180 10.21 -9.23 3.64
C GLY A 180 9.74 -8.11 2.71
N TRP A 181 10.00 -8.24 1.40
CA TRP A 181 9.53 -7.27 0.41
C TRP A 181 8.01 -7.21 0.30
N MET A 182 7.33 -8.36 0.38
CA MET A 182 5.87 -8.39 0.44
C MET A 182 5.35 -7.62 1.66
N THR A 183 5.98 -7.79 2.82
CA THR A 183 5.62 -7.07 4.05
C THR A 183 5.84 -5.56 3.91
N LEU A 184 6.96 -5.14 3.31
CA LEU A 184 7.21 -3.74 3.00
C LEU A 184 6.16 -3.17 2.03
N CYS A 185 5.83 -3.88 0.95
CA CYS A 185 4.81 -3.45 0.00
C CYS A 185 3.46 -3.24 0.69
N ILE A 186 3.08 -4.12 1.61
CA ILE A 186 1.84 -3.98 2.40
C ILE A 186 1.88 -2.72 3.29
N GLY A 187 3.01 -2.45 3.95
CA GLY A 187 3.18 -1.26 4.80
C GLY A 187 3.19 0.04 4.00
N GLU A 188 3.86 0.04 2.85
CA GLU A 188 3.99 1.19 1.95
C GLU A 188 2.68 1.52 1.22
N TYR A 189 1.95 0.49 0.79
CA TYR A 189 0.65 0.66 0.14
C TYR A 189 -0.35 1.37 1.06
N SER A 190 -0.29 1.08 2.36
CA SER A 190 -1.05 1.77 3.40
C SER A 190 -0.74 3.27 3.47
N LEU A 191 0.53 3.66 3.29
CA LEU A 191 0.95 5.06 3.30
C LEU A 191 0.51 5.83 2.05
N ILE A 192 0.62 5.21 0.87
CA ILE A 192 0.35 5.87 -0.42
C ILE A 192 -1.14 5.92 -0.71
N VAL A 193 -1.83 4.78 -0.68
CA VAL A 193 -3.21 4.64 -1.14
C VAL A 193 -4.17 4.86 0.03
N ASN A 194 -4.15 3.94 0.98
CA ASN A 194 -4.84 3.90 2.28
C ASN A 194 -5.08 2.42 2.63
N THR A 195 -5.26 2.14 3.92
CA THR A 195 -5.60 0.81 4.41
C THR A 195 -6.99 0.38 3.96
N ALA A 196 -7.18 -0.93 3.80
CA ALA A 196 -8.52 -1.50 3.73
C ALA A 196 -9.37 -1.03 4.92
N THR A 197 -10.65 -0.74 4.67
CA THR A 197 -11.62 -0.38 5.72
C THR A 197 -11.80 -1.57 6.66
N GLU A 198 -11.29 -1.48 7.88
CA GLU A 198 -11.53 -2.49 8.90
C GLU A 198 -12.99 -2.41 9.37
N THR A 199 -13.66 -3.56 9.43
CA THR A 199 -15.11 -3.64 9.72
C THR A 199 -15.51 -3.18 11.12
N ALA A 200 -14.53 -2.94 12.00
CA ALA A 200 -14.74 -2.59 13.40
C ALA A 200 -14.27 -1.16 13.75
N THR A 201 -13.73 -0.40 12.78
CA THR A 201 -13.26 0.98 13.04
C THR A 201 -14.24 2.00 12.50
N PHE A 202 -14.83 2.80 13.39
CA PHE A 202 -15.59 3.99 13.01
C PHE A 202 -14.62 5.05 12.45
N GLN A 203 -14.56 5.17 11.12
CA GLN A 203 -13.61 6.07 10.45
C GLN A 203 -13.85 7.56 10.73
N THR A 204 -15.05 7.94 11.16
CA THR A 204 -15.35 9.32 11.60
C THR A 204 -14.55 9.74 12.84
N GLN A 205 -13.95 8.79 13.57
CA GLN A 205 -13.08 9.07 14.72
C GLN A 205 -11.59 9.16 14.35
N ASP A 206 -11.14 8.70 13.18
CA ASP A 206 -9.74 8.81 12.76
C ASP A 206 -9.45 10.21 12.19
N THR A 207 -9.53 11.22 13.05
CA THR A 207 -9.34 12.63 12.67
C THR A 207 -7.92 12.90 12.20
N TYR A 208 -6.94 12.11 12.64
CA TYR A 208 -5.51 12.32 12.41
C TYR A 208 -4.89 11.36 11.40
N GLU A 209 -5.66 10.44 10.81
CA GLU A 209 -5.18 9.42 9.86
C GLU A 209 -4.09 8.53 10.50
N ILE A 210 -4.37 8.03 11.70
CA ILE A 210 -3.45 7.16 12.46
C ILE A 210 -3.50 5.74 11.90
N THR A 211 -4.65 5.27 11.41
CA THR A 211 -4.81 3.89 10.93
C THR A 211 -3.78 3.51 9.85
N PRO A 212 -3.50 4.36 8.83
CA PRO A 212 -2.50 4.06 7.83
C PRO A 212 -1.04 4.00 8.33
N LEU A 213 -0.75 4.52 9.54
CA LEU A 213 0.58 4.52 10.14
C LEU A 213 0.87 3.23 10.93
N MET A 214 -0.14 2.50 11.37
CA MET A 214 0.02 1.33 12.25
C MET A 214 0.90 0.24 11.61
N ARG A 215 0.67 -0.08 10.33
CA ARG A 215 1.44 -1.10 9.60
C ARG A 215 2.93 -0.72 9.47
N PRO A 216 3.28 0.47 8.97
CA PRO A 216 4.63 1.04 9.05
C PRO A 216 5.28 0.96 10.44
N LEU A 217 4.55 1.35 11.48
CA LEU A 217 5.07 1.37 12.85
C LEU A 217 5.44 -0.03 13.34
N TYR A 218 4.60 -1.04 13.07
CA TYR A 218 4.93 -2.42 13.41
C TYR A 218 6.20 -2.90 12.69
N ILE A 219 6.34 -2.58 11.40
CA ILE A 219 7.54 -2.94 10.63
C ILE A 219 8.79 -2.29 11.26
N PHE A 220 8.74 -0.99 11.55
CA PHE A 220 9.85 -0.29 12.19
C PHE A 220 10.19 -0.86 13.56
N PHE A 221 9.17 -1.19 14.37
CA PHE A 221 9.38 -1.79 15.68
C PHE A 221 10.12 -3.13 15.57
N PHE A 222 9.67 -4.04 14.71
CA PHE A 222 10.32 -5.33 14.53
C PHE A 222 11.74 -5.19 13.97
N VAL A 223 11.94 -4.32 12.98
CA VAL A 223 13.29 -4.05 12.44
C VAL A 223 14.20 -3.48 13.54
N SER A 224 13.70 -2.58 14.38
CA SER A 224 14.48 -1.97 15.46
C SER A 224 14.86 -2.98 16.55
N VAL A 225 13.92 -3.84 16.95
CA VAL A 225 14.18 -4.91 17.93
C VAL A 225 15.20 -5.90 17.40
N ASP A 226 15.05 -6.32 16.14
CA ASP A 226 16.00 -7.23 15.50
C ASP A 226 17.39 -6.60 15.38
N LEU A 227 17.49 -5.33 14.98
CA LEU A 227 18.75 -4.59 14.93
C LEU A 227 19.39 -4.38 16.31
N ALA A 228 18.60 -4.19 17.38
CA ALA A 228 19.11 -4.02 18.74
C ALA A 228 19.60 -5.32 19.38
N HIS A 229 19.11 -6.48 18.92
CA HIS A 229 19.57 -7.79 19.37
C HIS A 229 20.84 -8.25 18.62
N ARG A 230 21.12 -7.69 17.44
CA ARG A 230 22.31 -7.99 16.64
C ARG A 230 23.56 -7.33 17.21
#